data_AF-A0A353BXX7-F1
#
_entry.id   AF-A0A353BXX7-F1
#
_cell.length_a   1.000
_cell.length_b   1.000
_cell.length_c   1.000
_cell.angle_alpha   90.00
_cell.angle_beta   90.00
_cell.angle_gamma   90.00
#
_symmetry.space_group_name_H-M   'P 1'
#
loop_
_entity.id
_entity.type
_entity.pdbx_description
1 polymer ?
#
loop_
_entity_poly.entity_id
_entity_poly.type
_entity_poly.pdbx_seq_one_letter_code
_entity_poly.pdbx_strand_id
1 'polypeptide(L)'
;MIGILMLLFLMTGIGYSESNLDQDSDGDGLSDFQEIHKYFTDPYNKDSDSDGIPDGDWNERREYTYTVKTIIRIIPLESDFNFDDDFQDTRVLERTPDYIELEVIHYPLNTCNEVIPENPNWQKGDAQMQEYLRPRPSANWDAKMRKDLIAED
;
A
#
# COMPACT_ATOMS: atom_id res chain seq x y z
N MET A 1 23.26 -12.68 50.37
CA MET A 1 22.34 -11.67 49.80
C MET A 1 22.54 -11.70 48.29
N ILE A 2 22.13 -12.81 47.66
CA ILE A 2 20.91 -12.96 46.84
C ILE A 2 20.95 -12.03 45.62
N GLY A 3 21.49 -12.59 44.53
CA GLY A 3 21.40 -12.03 43.18
C GLY A 3 19.98 -12.18 42.64
N ILE A 4 19.57 -11.18 41.87
CA ILE A 4 18.25 -11.11 41.26
C ILE A 4 18.22 -12.05 40.05
N LEU A 5 17.56 -13.19 40.26
CA LEU A 5 17.08 -14.11 39.25
C LEU A 5 15.72 -13.57 38.76
N MET A 6 15.69 -12.91 37.59
CA MET A 6 14.42 -12.53 36.97
C MET A 6 13.98 -13.66 36.04
N LEU A 7 13.16 -14.52 36.61
CA LEU A 7 12.51 -15.67 36.00
C LEU A 7 11.35 -15.21 35.10
N LEU A 8 11.51 -15.42 33.79
CA LEU A 8 10.52 -15.94 32.83
C LEU A 8 9.03 -15.69 33.16
N PHE A 9 8.42 -14.70 32.48
CA PHE A 9 6.99 -14.75 32.20
C PHE A 9 6.80 -14.92 30.69
N LEU A 10 6.69 -16.18 30.29
CA LEU A 10 6.14 -16.61 29.00
C LEU A 10 4.67 -16.15 28.95
N MET A 11 4.44 -14.96 28.41
CA MET A 11 3.19 -14.67 27.71
C MET A 11 3.51 -14.84 26.25
N THR A 12 2.84 -15.82 25.66
CA THR A 12 2.72 -16.05 24.23
C THR A 12 2.33 -14.74 23.55
N GLY A 13 3.33 -13.96 23.18
CA GLY A 13 3.23 -13.08 22.03
C GLY A 13 2.96 -14.01 20.87
N ILE A 14 1.69 -14.22 20.56
CA ILE A 14 1.30 -14.35 19.16
C ILE A 14 1.81 -13.04 18.57
N GLY A 15 3.08 -13.05 18.15
CA GLY A 15 3.48 -12.16 17.09
C GLY A 15 2.54 -12.55 15.97
N TYR A 16 1.51 -11.73 15.76
CA TYR A 16 1.12 -11.48 14.40
C TYR A 16 2.43 -11.04 13.75
N SER A 17 3.13 -12.01 13.17
CA SER A 17 3.94 -11.76 12.00
C SER A 17 2.98 -11.01 11.11
N GLU A 18 3.06 -9.68 11.11
CA GLU A 18 2.69 -8.90 9.94
C GLU A 18 3.50 -9.58 8.84
N SER A 19 2.86 -10.54 8.18
CA SER A 19 3.50 -11.46 7.27
C SER A 19 3.94 -10.61 6.11
N ASN A 20 5.19 -10.15 6.15
CA ASN A 20 6.07 -10.10 5.00
C ASN A 20 5.33 -9.72 3.71
N LEU A 21 4.57 -8.61 3.72
CA LEU A 21 3.88 -8.13 2.52
C LEU A 21 4.90 -7.73 1.45
N ASP A 22 6.17 -7.59 1.84
CA ASP A 22 7.32 -7.31 0.99
C ASP A 22 8.23 -8.54 0.76
N GLN A 23 7.81 -9.77 1.11
CA GLN A 23 8.59 -10.95 0.73
C GLN A 23 8.48 -11.15 -0.78
N ASP A 24 9.62 -11.34 -1.44
CA ASP A 24 9.78 -11.65 -2.86
C ASP A 24 10.37 -13.07 -2.93
N SER A 25 9.51 -14.07 -3.08
CA SER A 25 9.86 -15.46 -2.82
C SER A 25 10.68 -16.09 -3.95
N ASP A 26 10.56 -15.61 -5.17
CA ASP A 26 11.37 -16.06 -6.29
C ASP A 26 12.54 -15.11 -6.60
N GLY A 27 12.47 -13.84 -6.22
CA GLY A 27 13.52 -12.85 -6.42
C GLY A 27 13.49 -12.23 -7.81
N ASP A 28 12.31 -11.95 -8.35
CA ASP A 28 12.12 -11.28 -9.65
C ASP A 28 11.92 -9.75 -9.54
N GLY A 29 11.73 -9.24 -8.32
CA GLY A 29 11.53 -7.83 -8.03
C GLY A 29 10.08 -7.42 -7.77
N LEU A 30 9.15 -8.38 -7.68
CA LEU A 30 7.81 -8.19 -7.12
C LEU A 30 7.70 -8.87 -5.76
N SER A 31 6.90 -8.29 -4.87
CA SER A 31 6.52 -9.00 -3.66
C SER A 31 5.44 -10.04 -3.93
N ASP A 32 5.43 -11.14 -3.20
CA ASP A 32 4.40 -12.18 -3.22
C ASP A 32 2.99 -11.56 -3.10
N PHE A 33 2.87 -10.48 -2.33
CA PHE A 33 1.62 -9.75 -2.21
C PHE A 33 1.18 -9.12 -3.53
N GLN A 34 2.09 -8.40 -4.20
CA GLN A 34 1.83 -7.78 -5.51
C GLN A 34 1.52 -8.84 -6.57
N GLU A 35 2.25 -9.95 -6.57
CA GLU A 35 2.03 -11.04 -7.51
C GLU A 35 0.63 -11.66 -7.34
N ILE A 36 0.21 -11.94 -6.11
CA ILE A 36 -1.10 -12.56 -5.85
C ILE A 36 -2.26 -11.59 -6.07
N HIS A 37 -2.12 -10.32 -5.68
CA HIS A 37 -3.27 -9.39 -5.58
C HIS A 37 -3.33 -8.37 -6.71
N LYS A 38 -2.21 -8.07 -7.37
CA LYS A 38 -2.13 -7.05 -8.43
C LYS A 38 -1.85 -7.65 -9.81
N TYR A 39 -0.81 -8.47 -9.94
CA TYR A 39 -0.34 -8.97 -11.25
C TYR A 39 -0.88 -10.36 -11.61
N PHE A 40 -1.39 -11.10 -10.63
CA PHE A 40 -1.92 -12.46 -10.77
C PHE A 40 -0.89 -13.46 -11.34
N THR A 41 0.35 -13.34 -10.89
CA THR A 41 1.50 -14.20 -11.23
C THR A 41 1.77 -15.22 -10.11
N ASP A 42 2.62 -16.21 -10.35
CA ASP A 42 2.99 -17.25 -9.37
C ASP A 42 4.19 -16.79 -8.53
N PRO A 43 4.02 -16.55 -7.22
CA PRO A 43 5.08 -15.99 -6.37
C PRO A 43 6.31 -16.87 -6.14
N TYR A 44 6.32 -18.06 -6.72
CA TYR A 44 7.46 -18.97 -6.68
C TYR A 44 8.07 -19.21 -8.08
N ASN A 45 7.62 -18.48 -9.09
CA ASN A 45 8.05 -18.63 -10.47
C ASN A 45 8.22 -17.27 -11.16
N LYS A 46 9.49 -16.91 -11.37
CA LYS A 46 9.93 -15.63 -11.95
C LYS A 46 9.29 -15.24 -13.28
N ASP A 47 8.77 -16.20 -14.03
CA ASP A 47 8.28 -16.07 -15.39
C ASP A 47 7.04 -16.97 -15.51
N SER A 48 5.90 -16.45 -15.06
CA SER A 48 4.66 -17.19 -14.89
C SER A 48 4.04 -17.67 -16.20
N ASP A 49 4.26 -16.94 -17.30
CA ASP A 49 3.74 -17.29 -18.62
C ASP A 49 4.78 -17.97 -19.54
N SER A 50 6.03 -18.07 -19.08
CA SER A 50 7.16 -18.75 -19.72
C SER A 50 7.58 -18.15 -21.06
N ASP A 51 7.46 -16.83 -21.22
CA ASP A 51 7.85 -16.13 -22.44
C ASP A 51 9.35 -15.73 -22.48
N GLY A 52 10.04 -15.87 -21.35
CA GLY A 52 11.46 -15.56 -21.16
C GLY A 52 11.73 -14.17 -20.56
N ILE A 53 10.68 -13.42 -20.20
CA ILE A 53 10.74 -12.15 -19.48
C ILE A 53 10.23 -12.39 -18.06
N PRO A 54 10.93 -11.88 -17.02
CA PRO A 54 10.43 -12.03 -15.66
C PRO A 54 9.17 -11.20 -15.40
N ASP A 55 8.23 -11.71 -14.60
CA ASP A 55 6.99 -11.01 -14.23
C ASP A 55 7.28 -9.61 -13.62
N GLY A 56 8.36 -9.52 -12.85
CA GLY A 56 8.94 -8.28 -12.33
C GLY A 56 9.62 -7.37 -13.36
N ASP A 57 9.56 -7.60 -14.67
CA ASP A 57 10.09 -6.65 -15.66
C ASP A 57 9.22 -5.39 -15.74
N TRP A 58 9.87 -4.22 -15.72
CA TRP A 58 9.17 -2.94 -15.75
C TRP A 58 8.40 -2.69 -17.06
N ASN A 59 8.86 -3.23 -18.19
CA ASN A 59 8.22 -2.99 -19.48
C ASN A 59 7.05 -3.94 -19.72
N GLU A 60 7.13 -5.16 -19.21
CA GLU A 60 6.08 -6.16 -19.29
C GLU A 60 4.84 -5.79 -18.47
N ARG A 61 5.05 -5.32 -17.22
CA ARG A 61 3.98 -4.88 -16.31
C ARG A 61 3.09 -3.76 -16.84
N ARG A 62 3.48 -3.12 -17.95
CA ARG A 62 2.70 -2.06 -18.59
C ARG A 62 1.60 -2.69 -19.43
N GLU A 63 0.54 -3.18 -18.78
CA GLU A 63 -0.63 -3.69 -19.49
C GLU A 63 -1.18 -2.63 -20.47
N TYR A 64 -1.39 -3.06 -21.71
CA TYR A 64 -1.59 -2.21 -22.89
C TYR A 64 -2.99 -1.59 -23.04
N THR A 65 -3.87 -1.69 -22.05
CA THR A 65 -5.27 -1.32 -22.25
C THR A 65 -5.51 0.19 -22.10
N TYR A 66 -4.99 0.83 -21.03
CA TYR A 66 -4.96 2.30 -20.89
C TYR A 66 -4.10 2.73 -19.67
N THR A 67 -2.92 3.30 -19.91
CA THR A 67 -2.06 3.83 -18.83
C THR A 67 -1.71 5.31 -19.03
N VAL A 68 -1.62 6.06 -17.94
CA VAL A 68 -1.15 7.45 -17.96
C VAL A 68 0.25 7.49 -17.39
N LYS A 69 1.23 7.83 -18.23
CA LYS A 69 2.61 8.03 -17.82
C LYS A 69 2.84 9.49 -17.46
N THR A 70 3.32 9.74 -16.24
CA THR A 70 3.69 11.08 -15.77
C THR A 70 5.14 11.08 -15.33
N ILE A 71 5.89 12.09 -15.76
CA ILE A 71 7.22 12.38 -15.19
C ILE A 71 7.06 13.59 -14.27
N ILE A 72 7.35 13.41 -12.98
CA ILE A 72 7.21 14.46 -11.96
C ILE A 72 8.54 14.69 -11.26
N ARG A 73 8.79 15.95 -10.86
CA ARG A 73 9.89 16.31 -9.97
C ARG A 73 9.35 16.72 -8.63
N ILE A 74 9.86 16.09 -7.59
CA ILE A 74 9.52 16.38 -6.20
C ILE A 74 10.74 16.86 -5.45
N ILE A 75 10.51 17.58 -4.34
CA ILE A 75 11.59 17.95 -3.41
C ILE A 75 12.16 16.65 -2.81
N PRO A 76 13.49 16.56 -2.58
CA PRO A 76 14.09 15.38 -1.98
C PRO A 76 13.48 15.06 -0.61
N LEU A 77 13.12 13.79 -0.43
CA LEU A 77 12.59 13.25 0.82
C LEU A 77 13.73 12.62 1.62
N GLU A 78 13.71 12.75 2.96
CA GLU A 78 14.75 12.20 3.83
C GLU A 78 14.68 10.67 3.97
N SER A 79 13.51 10.07 3.71
CA SER A 79 13.30 8.63 3.77
C SER A 79 13.12 8.03 2.38
N ASP A 80 13.37 6.72 2.29
CA ASP A 80 12.88 5.92 1.18
C ASP A 80 11.35 5.99 1.14
N PHE A 81 10.81 5.98 -0.07
CA PHE A 81 9.38 6.02 -0.33
C PHE A 81 9.08 4.98 -1.39
N ASN A 82 7.96 4.31 -1.21
CA ASN A 82 7.33 3.48 -2.22
C ASN A 82 5.94 4.07 -2.45
N PHE A 83 5.66 4.54 -3.66
CA PHE A 83 4.35 5.05 -4.03
C PHE A 83 3.56 4.03 -4.85
N ASP A 84 4.03 2.79 -4.92
CA ASP A 84 3.39 1.72 -5.66
C ASP A 84 2.15 1.26 -4.89
N ASP A 85 1.01 1.25 -5.58
CA ASP A 85 -0.27 0.75 -5.08
C ASP A 85 -1.05 0.09 -6.23
N ASP A 86 -2.30 -0.26 -5.99
CA ASP A 86 -3.14 -0.90 -7.00
C ASP A 86 -3.36 -0.01 -8.24
N PHE A 87 -3.32 1.32 -8.09
CA PHE A 87 -3.64 2.27 -9.14
C PHE A 87 -2.42 2.93 -9.77
N GLN A 88 -1.23 2.79 -9.17
CA GLN A 88 -0.02 3.34 -9.75
C GLN A 88 1.24 2.52 -9.42
N ASP A 89 2.23 2.61 -10.30
CA ASP A 89 3.61 2.20 -10.01
C ASP A 89 4.54 3.39 -10.23
N THR A 90 5.60 3.44 -9.43
CA THR A 90 6.56 4.52 -9.40
C THR A 90 7.98 3.99 -9.44
N ARG A 91 8.82 4.68 -10.20
CA ARG A 91 10.25 4.46 -10.13
C ARG A 91 11.00 5.76 -10.17
N VAL A 92 12.14 5.75 -9.49
CA VAL A 92 13.07 6.86 -9.47
C VAL A 92 13.88 6.84 -10.77
N LEU A 93 13.82 7.93 -11.53
CA LEU A 93 14.67 8.14 -12.70
C LEU A 93 15.98 8.83 -12.33
N GLU A 94 15.91 9.84 -11.46
CA GLU A 94 17.07 10.63 -11.04
C GLU A 94 16.90 11.13 -9.60
N ARG A 95 17.99 11.12 -8.81
CA ARG A 95 18.05 11.82 -7.52
C ARG A 95 19.17 12.84 -7.53
N THR A 96 18.82 14.08 -7.19
CA THR A 96 19.75 15.20 -7.03
C THR A 96 19.53 15.86 -5.65
N PRO A 97 20.43 16.75 -5.21
CA PRO A 97 20.21 17.52 -3.97
C PRO A 97 19.00 18.47 -4.02
N ASP A 98 18.53 18.82 -5.21
CA ASP A 98 17.46 19.81 -5.41
C ASP A 98 16.11 19.16 -5.75
N TYR A 99 16.13 17.97 -6.37
CA TYR A 99 14.92 17.25 -6.77
C TYR A 99 15.13 15.75 -6.92
N ILE A 100 14.03 15.02 -6.86
CA ILE A 100 13.91 13.64 -7.30
C ILE A 100 12.96 13.59 -8.49
N GLU A 101 13.40 13.01 -9.60
CA GLU A 101 12.57 12.78 -10.78
C GLU A 101 11.99 11.37 -10.73
N LEU A 102 10.66 11.29 -10.80
CA LEU A 102 9.90 10.05 -10.75
C LEU A 102 9.16 9.84 -12.06
N GLU A 103 9.18 8.59 -12.51
CA GLU A 103 8.22 8.09 -13.47
C GLU A 103 7.07 7.43 -12.71
N VAL A 104 5.86 7.94 -12.91
CA VAL A 104 4.63 7.40 -12.33
C VAL A 104 3.77 6.87 -13.47
N ILE A 105 3.42 5.59 -13.41
CA ILE A 105 2.44 4.96 -14.30
C ILE A 105 1.14 4.85 -13.53
N HIS A 106 0.09 5.48 -14.02
CA HIS A 106 -1.27 5.34 -13.49
C HIS A 106 -2.07 4.32 -14.29
N TYR A 107 -2.89 3.54 -13.60
CA TYR A 107 -3.84 2.55 -14.11
C TYR A 107 -5.28 2.99 -13.78
N PRO A 108 -5.87 3.93 -14.54
CA PRO A 108 -7.17 4.54 -14.18
C PRO A 108 -8.34 3.57 -14.21
N LEU A 109 -8.18 2.44 -14.90
CA LEU A 109 -9.19 1.42 -15.08
C LEU A 109 -8.83 0.11 -14.38
N ASN A 110 -7.89 0.13 -13.43
CA ASN A 110 -7.58 -1.09 -12.70
C ASN A 110 -8.81 -1.58 -11.92
N THR A 111 -9.16 -2.85 -12.12
CA THR A 111 -10.31 -3.52 -11.50
C THR A 111 -9.93 -4.46 -10.36
N CYS A 112 -8.67 -4.47 -9.87
CA CYS A 112 -8.23 -5.28 -8.71
C CYS A 112 -9.11 -5.13 -7.46
N ASN A 113 -9.93 -4.07 -7.39
CA ASN A 113 -10.80 -3.76 -6.26
C ASN A 113 -12.17 -4.48 -6.27
N GLU A 114 -12.34 -5.62 -6.94
CA GLU A 114 -13.59 -6.40 -6.83
C GLU A 114 -13.84 -6.95 -5.40
N VAL A 115 -12.85 -6.91 -4.49
CA VAL A 115 -12.87 -7.69 -3.24
C VAL A 115 -12.83 -6.85 -1.94
N ILE A 116 -12.89 -5.51 -1.99
CA ILE A 116 -13.17 -4.73 -0.77
C ILE A 116 -14.67 -4.38 -0.74
N PRO A 117 -15.52 -5.24 -0.14
CA PRO A 117 -16.92 -4.87 0.06
C PRO A 117 -16.97 -3.63 0.94
N GLU A 118 -17.86 -2.70 0.58
CA GLU A 118 -18.21 -1.60 1.48
C GLU A 118 -18.54 -2.18 2.86
N ASN A 119 -18.01 -1.58 3.92
CA ASN A 119 -18.41 -1.91 5.27
C ASN A 119 -19.55 -0.98 5.66
N PRO A 120 -20.83 -1.31 5.44
CA PRO A 120 -21.95 -0.43 5.76
C PRO A 120 -22.05 -0.11 7.25
N ASN A 121 -21.34 -0.85 8.12
CA ASN A 121 -21.33 -0.65 9.56
C ASN A 121 -20.02 -0.03 10.07
N TRP A 122 -19.20 0.57 9.21
CA TRP A 122 -17.90 1.15 9.59
C TRP A 122 -18.01 2.12 10.79
N GLN A 123 -19.12 2.87 10.87
CA GLN A 123 -19.40 3.79 11.98
C GLN A 123 -19.65 3.10 13.33
N LYS A 124 -20.16 1.87 13.34
CA LYS A 124 -20.55 1.09 14.53
C LYS A 124 -19.45 0.10 14.94
N GLY A 125 -18.72 -0.45 13.97
CA GLY A 125 -17.74 -1.51 14.17
C GLY A 125 -16.32 -1.01 14.45
N ASP A 126 -16.00 0.23 14.07
CA ASP A 126 -14.64 0.77 14.19
C ASP A 126 -14.61 2.05 15.03
N ALA A 127 -14.38 1.88 16.34
CA ALA A 127 -14.30 2.98 17.28
C ALA A 127 -13.13 3.95 16.99
N GLN A 128 -12.12 3.53 16.22
CA GLN A 128 -10.98 4.39 15.87
C GLN A 128 -11.35 5.37 14.76
N MET A 129 -12.24 4.98 13.83
CA MET A 129 -12.72 5.86 12.76
C MET A 129 -13.48 7.08 13.27
N GLN A 130 -14.10 6.98 14.45
CA GLN A 130 -14.79 8.10 15.12
C GLN A 130 -13.86 9.28 15.43
N GLU A 131 -12.54 9.07 15.54
CA GLU A 131 -11.57 10.15 15.74
C GLU A 131 -11.46 11.06 14.50
N TYR A 132 -11.54 10.49 13.30
CA TYR A 132 -11.41 11.22 12.04
C TYR A 132 -12.70 11.97 11.65
N LEU A 133 -13.84 11.60 12.22
CA LEU A 133 -15.11 12.33 12.10
C LEU A 133 -15.19 13.55 13.02
N ARG A 134 -14.22 13.75 13.91
CA ARG A 134 -14.20 14.92 14.80
C ARG A 134 -13.66 16.14 14.04
N PRO A 135 -14.34 17.30 14.12
CA PRO A 135 -13.83 18.52 13.53
C PRO A 135 -12.45 18.86 14.09
N ARG A 136 -11.47 18.99 13.20
CA ARG A 136 -10.11 19.47 13.53
C ARG A 136 -10.04 20.98 13.35
N PRO A 137 -9.01 21.67 13.88
CA PRO A 137 -8.88 23.12 13.72
C PRO A 137 -8.90 23.63 12.27
N SER A 138 -8.55 22.77 11.30
CA SER A 138 -8.61 23.04 9.86
C SER A 138 -9.94 22.66 9.18
N ALA A 139 -10.86 22.01 9.90
CA ALA A 139 -12.14 21.56 9.37
C ALA A 139 -13.17 22.72 9.41
N ASN A 140 -13.51 23.25 8.24
CA ASN A 140 -14.48 24.34 8.05
C ASN A 140 -15.95 23.88 8.12
N TRP A 141 -16.27 22.91 8.97
CA TRP A 141 -17.58 22.26 8.95
C TRP A 141 -18.64 23.16 9.59
N ASP A 142 -19.71 23.43 8.85
CA ASP A 142 -20.87 24.12 9.42
C ASP A 142 -21.69 23.18 10.33
N ALA A 143 -22.65 23.74 11.06
CA ALA A 143 -23.49 22.97 12.00
C ALA A 143 -24.39 21.95 11.30
N LYS A 144 -24.71 22.15 10.02
CA LYS A 144 -25.55 21.24 9.24
C LYS A 144 -24.73 20.04 8.79
N MET A 145 -23.53 20.23 8.22
CA MET A 145 -22.64 19.15 7.79
C MET A 145 -22.30 18.21 8.94
N ARG A 146 -22.05 18.73 10.15
CA ARG A 146 -21.82 17.91 11.36
C ARG A 146 -23.01 17.03 11.72
N LYS A 147 -24.23 17.54 11.57
CA LYS A 147 -25.45 16.80 11.90
C LYS A 147 -25.68 15.70 10.86
N ASP A 148 -25.47 16.01 9.58
CA ASP A 148 -25.68 15.08 8.49
C ASP A 148 -24.68 13.90 8.57
N LEU A 149 -23.39 14.15 8.86
CA LEU A 149 -22.35 13.12 9.04
C LEU A 149 -22.61 12.12 10.19
N ILE A 150 -23.30 12.55 11.24
CA ILE A 150 -23.64 11.71 12.41
C ILE A 150 -24.98 10.98 12.18
N ALA A 151 -25.81 11.46 11.25
CA ALA A 151 -27.19 11.01 11.05
C ALA A 151 -27.39 10.07 9.86
N GLU A 152 -26.33 9.71 9.11
CA GLU A 152 -26.42 8.65 8.09
C GLU A 152 -26.56 7.29 8.79
N ASP A 153 -27.74 6.67 8.63
CA ASP A 153 -28.21 5.43 9.28
C ASP A 153 -27.43 4.15 8.93
#